data_AF-M8CTP4-F1
#
_entry.id   AF-M8CTP4-F1
#
_cell.length_a   1.000
_cell.length_b   1.000
_cell.length_c   1.000
_cell.angle_alpha   90.00
_cell.angle_beta   90.00
_cell.angle_gamma   90.00
#
_symmetry.space_group_name_H-M   'P 1'
#
loop_
_entity.id
_entity.type
_entity.pdbx_description
1 polymer ?
#
loop_
_entity_poly.entity_id
_entity_poly.type
_entity_poly.pdbx_seq_one_letter_code
_entity_poly.pdbx_strand_id
1 'polypeptide(L)'
;MAMLAALAILAPTARGLDRAEFPPGFLFGAATSSYQIEGAYLEDGKGLSNWDVFTHTQWIEPFVTLHHFDLPHELETREEFDHYADVCFKAFGDRVKFWTTLNEPNLFTKFAYMLGHYPPKHCSPPFGTCNSGNSHREPYVAAHNMIMSHAAAVDNYKRNYQVSGSDILWRLSQRNA
;
A
#
# COMPACT_ATOMS: atom_id res chain seq x y z
N MET A 1 45.74 -48.39 25.41
CA MET A 1 45.81 -46.93 25.16
C MET A 1 45.47 -46.73 23.69
N ALA A 2 44.27 -46.22 23.42
CA ALA A 2 44.02 -44.95 22.70
C ALA A 2 44.36 -45.05 21.18
N MET A 3 43.51 -44.78 20.20
CA MET A 3 42.46 -43.77 20.10
C MET A 3 41.38 -44.26 19.12
N LEU A 4 40.11 -44.21 19.55
CA LEU A 4 38.95 -44.07 18.67
C LEU A 4 38.25 -42.82 19.18
N ALA A 5 38.54 -41.67 18.58
CA ALA A 5 37.92 -40.41 18.94
C ALA A 5 37.60 -39.59 17.69
N ALA A 6 36.29 -39.56 17.40
CA ALA A 6 35.53 -38.42 16.93
C ALA A 6 36.06 -37.65 15.71
N LEU A 7 35.55 -38.03 14.53
CA LEU A 7 35.33 -37.07 13.45
C LEU A 7 33.83 -37.01 13.13
N ALA A 8 33.09 -36.38 14.03
CA ALA A 8 31.77 -35.82 13.75
C ALA A 8 31.78 -34.39 14.30
N ILE A 9 32.62 -33.55 13.70
CA ILE A 9 32.65 -32.11 13.97
C ILE A 9 31.37 -31.53 13.37
N LEU A 10 30.39 -31.30 14.25
CA LEU A 10 29.39 -30.24 14.22
C LEU A 10 29.10 -29.67 12.82
N ALA A 11 28.21 -30.33 12.07
CA ALA A 11 27.40 -29.57 11.12
C ALA A 11 26.59 -28.55 11.95
N PRO A 12 26.68 -27.23 11.70
CA PRO A 12 25.72 -26.31 12.26
C PRO A 12 24.36 -26.80 11.77
N THR A 13 23.47 -27.16 12.68
CA THR A 13 22.06 -27.23 12.30
C THR A 13 21.69 -25.80 11.93
N ALA A 14 21.62 -25.52 10.63
CA ALA A 14 20.99 -24.30 10.15
C ALA A 14 19.51 -24.43 10.54
N ARG A 15 19.18 -24.03 11.78
CA ARG A 15 17.80 -23.88 12.20
C ARG A 15 17.22 -22.76 11.35
N GLY A 16 16.26 -23.10 10.49
CA GLY A 16 15.49 -22.10 9.76
C GLY A 16 14.69 -21.27 10.76
N LEU A 17 14.55 -19.98 10.46
CA LEU A 17 13.73 -19.06 11.25
C LEU A 17 12.28 -19.56 11.29
N ASP A 18 11.71 -19.69 12.50
CA ASP A 18 10.33 -20.09 12.72
C ASP A 18 9.44 -18.90 13.12
N ARG A 19 8.13 -18.99 12.84
CA ARG A 19 7.15 -17.97 13.23
C ARG A 19 7.09 -17.77 14.74
N ALA A 20 7.41 -18.79 15.52
CA ALA A 20 7.45 -18.71 16.99
C ALA A 20 8.54 -17.77 17.53
N GLU A 21 9.51 -17.38 16.69
CA GLU A 21 10.56 -16.41 17.06
C GLU A 21 10.06 -14.96 17.03
N PHE A 22 8.87 -14.70 16.49
CA PHE A 22 8.25 -13.38 16.43
C PHE A 22 7.31 -13.15 17.63
N PRO A 23 7.04 -11.89 18.00
CA PRO A 23 6.10 -11.59 19.08
C PRO A 23 4.74 -12.27 18.87
N PRO A 24 4.08 -12.76 19.94
CA PRO A 24 2.73 -13.31 19.84
C PRO A 24 1.78 -12.31 19.17
N GLY A 25 1.02 -12.78 18.19
CA GLY A 25 0.11 -11.94 17.40
C GLY A 25 0.77 -11.21 16.21
N PHE A 26 2.04 -11.48 15.90
CA PHE A 26 2.66 -10.97 14.68
C PHE A 26 1.92 -11.47 13.44
N LEU A 27 1.52 -10.54 12.56
CA LEU A 27 0.76 -10.83 11.35
C LEU A 27 1.72 -11.08 10.17
N PHE A 28 1.63 -12.28 9.60
CA PHE A 28 2.28 -12.62 8.33
C PHE A 28 1.23 -12.66 7.23
N GLY A 29 1.52 -12.02 6.10
CA GLY A 29 0.59 -11.96 4.98
C GLY A 29 1.29 -11.83 3.63
N ALA A 30 0.47 -11.67 2.60
CA ALA A 30 0.87 -11.31 1.24
C ALA A 30 0.18 -9.99 0.85
N ALA A 31 0.69 -9.31 -0.17
CA ALA A 31 0.13 -8.05 -0.65
C ALA A 31 -0.07 -8.08 -2.16
N THR A 32 -1.12 -7.43 -2.63
CA THR A 32 -1.44 -7.20 -4.04
C THR A 32 -1.94 -5.76 -4.22
N SER A 33 -2.11 -5.31 -5.46
CA SER A 33 -2.82 -4.06 -5.77
C SER A 33 -3.80 -4.29 -6.91
N SER A 34 -4.87 -3.49 -6.91
CA SER A 34 -5.98 -3.52 -7.88
C SER A 34 -5.50 -3.63 -9.32
N TYR A 35 -4.79 -2.61 -9.82
CA TYR A 35 -4.37 -2.54 -11.22
C TYR A 35 -3.39 -3.66 -11.62
N GLN A 36 -2.63 -4.23 -10.67
CA GLN A 36 -1.70 -5.32 -10.94
C GLN A 36 -2.38 -6.68 -11.13
N ILE A 37 -3.59 -6.89 -10.59
CA ILE A 37 -4.20 -8.23 -10.50
C ILE A 37 -5.66 -8.31 -10.96
N GLU A 38 -6.45 -7.23 -10.90
CA GLU A 38 -7.89 -7.31 -11.16
C GLU A 38 -8.21 -7.35 -12.67
N GLY A 39 -7.51 -6.57 -13.49
CA GLY A 39 -7.86 -6.43 -14.92
C GLY A 39 -9.21 -5.73 -15.11
N ALA A 40 -9.96 -6.09 -16.15
CA ALA A 40 -11.38 -5.74 -16.33
C ALA A 40 -11.77 -4.25 -16.17
N TYR A 41 -10.87 -3.29 -16.43
CA TYR A 41 -11.14 -1.86 -16.19
C TYR A 41 -12.32 -1.26 -17.00
N LEU A 42 -12.78 -1.97 -18.04
CA LEU A 42 -13.94 -1.61 -18.87
C LEU A 42 -15.10 -2.63 -18.78
N GLU A 43 -14.99 -3.61 -17.89
CA GLU A 43 -16.00 -4.67 -17.72
C GLU A 43 -16.66 -4.56 -16.34
N ASP A 44 -17.92 -4.98 -16.26
CA ASP A 44 -18.72 -5.25 -15.05
C ASP A 44 -18.96 -4.14 -14.00
N GLY A 45 -20.24 -3.93 -13.70
CA GLY A 45 -20.72 -3.48 -12.40
C GLY A 45 -20.55 -4.59 -11.35
N LYS A 46 -19.29 -4.82 -10.93
CA LYS A 46 -18.76 -5.94 -10.13
C LYS A 46 -19.77 -6.66 -9.21
N GLY A 47 -19.98 -7.95 -9.47
CA GLY A 47 -20.70 -8.88 -8.60
C GLY A 47 -19.79 -9.56 -7.55
N LEU A 48 -20.39 -10.39 -6.68
CA LEU A 48 -19.68 -11.18 -5.66
C LEU A 48 -18.69 -12.18 -6.30
N SER A 49 -17.43 -12.17 -5.87
CA SER A 49 -16.36 -13.07 -6.29
C SER A 49 -15.99 -14.09 -5.21
N ASN A 50 -15.30 -15.17 -5.59
CA ASN A 50 -14.75 -16.14 -4.63
C ASN A 50 -13.75 -15.50 -3.65
N TRP A 51 -13.08 -14.41 -4.04
CA TRP A 51 -12.21 -13.64 -3.15
C TRP A 51 -13.02 -12.88 -2.10
N ASP A 52 -14.22 -12.38 -2.42
CA ASP A 52 -15.13 -11.80 -1.43
C ASP A 52 -15.57 -12.86 -0.41
N VAL A 53 -15.83 -14.10 -0.85
CA VAL A 53 -16.16 -15.20 0.08
C VAL A 53 -14.95 -15.62 0.92
N PHE A 54 -13.75 -15.70 0.32
CA PHE A 54 -12.53 -16.12 1.01
C PHE A 54 -12.04 -15.09 2.03
N THR A 55 -12.06 -13.80 1.69
CA THR A 55 -11.70 -12.71 2.63
C THR A 55 -12.69 -12.56 3.78
N HIS A 56 -13.91 -13.10 3.64
CA HIS A 56 -14.88 -13.23 4.73
C HIS A 56 -14.60 -14.42 5.67
N THR A 57 -13.51 -15.16 5.49
CA THR A 57 -13.08 -16.19 6.46
C THR A 57 -12.33 -15.54 7.62
N GLN A 58 -12.66 -15.92 8.86
CA GLN A 58 -12.22 -15.25 10.10
C GLN A 58 -10.70 -15.31 10.39
N TRP A 59 -9.90 -15.89 9.51
CA TRP A 59 -8.49 -16.20 9.75
C TRP A 59 -7.52 -15.24 9.03
N ILE A 60 -8.02 -14.36 8.15
CA ILE A 60 -7.21 -13.40 7.41
C ILE A 60 -7.68 -11.99 7.77
N GLU A 61 -6.78 -11.20 8.33
CA GLU A 61 -7.05 -9.79 8.63
C GLU A 61 -6.74 -8.93 7.40
N PRO A 62 -7.72 -8.18 6.85
CA PRO A 62 -7.51 -7.36 5.67
C PRO A 62 -6.77 -6.05 6.00
N PHE A 63 -5.69 -5.79 5.25
CA PHE A 63 -4.97 -4.52 5.24
C PHE A 63 -5.25 -3.82 3.91
N VAL A 64 -6.13 -2.82 3.92
CA VAL A 64 -6.62 -2.19 2.69
C VAL A 64 -5.86 -0.91 2.42
N THR A 65 -5.34 -0.78 1.21
CA THR A 65 -4.78 0.48 0.71
C THR A 65 -5.83 1.20 -0.15
N LEU A 66 -6.18 2.44 0.21
CA LEU A 66 -7.18 3.23 -0.51
C LEU A 66 -6.69 3.63 -1.90
N HIS A 67 -5.40 3.94 -2.05
CA HIS A 67 -4.85 4.32 -3.35
C HIS A 67 -3.46 3.72 -3.61
N HIS A 68 -3.34 3.06 -4.77
CA HIS A 68 -2.13 2.41 -5.23
C HIS A 68 -1.83 2.81 -6.69
N PHE A 69 -1.66 4.12 -6.93
CA PHE A 69 -1.31 4.72 -8.23
C PHE A 69 -2.39 4.67 -9.31
N ASP A 70 -3.62 4.35 -8.92
CA ASP A 70 -4.77 4.04 -9.78
C ASP A 70 -5.98 4.95 -9.52
N LEU A 71 -5.76 6.13 -8.92
CA LEU A 71 -6.86 7.07 -8.69
C LEU A 71 -7.43 7.53 -10.04
N PRO A 72 -8.77 7.48 -10.23
CA PRO A 72 -9.43 8.08 -11.39
C PRO A 72 -9.06 9.55 -11.54
N HIS A 73 -8.96 10.03 -12.79
CA HIS A 73 -8.64 11.42 -13.11
C HIS A 73 -9.67 12.40 -12.50
N GLU A 74 -10.91 11.93 -12.33
CA GLU A 74 -12.01 12.67 -11.73
C GLU A 74 -11.89 12.86 -10.21
N LEU A 75 -10.90 12.24 -9.56
CA LEU A 75 -10.68 12.33 -8.10
C LEU A 75 -9.35 13.00 -7.74
N GLU A 76 -8.81 13.84 -8.62
CA GLU A 76 -7.48 14.44 -8.45
C GLU A 76 -7.40 15.50 -7.34
N THR A 77 -8.53 16.02 -6.84
CA THR A 77 -8.51 17.00 -5.76
C THR A 77 -8.43 16.37 -4.38
N ARG A 78 -8.00 17.19 -3.41
CA ARG A 78 -7.90 16.76 -2.01
C ARG A 78 -9.26 16.41 -1.43
N GLU A 79 -10.26 17.23 -1.74
CA GLU A 79 -11.62 17.10 -1.24
C GLU A 79 -12.30 15.83 -1.80
N GLU A 80 -12.02 15.50 -3.07
CA GLU A 80 -12.49 14.27 -3.70
C GLU A 80 -11.86 13.01 -3.07
N PHE A 81 -10.56 13.06 -2.73
CA PHE A 81 -9.91 11.93 -2.06
C PHE A 81 -10.50 11.66 -0.66
N ASP A 82 -10.76 12.70 0.14
CA ASP A 82 -11.40 12.52 1.46
C ASP A 82 -12.83 11.98 1.31
N HIS A 83 -13.59 12.46 0.33
CA HIS A 83 -14.91 11.92 0.03
C HIS A 83 -14.86 10.45 -0.39
N TYR A 84 -13.92 10.07 -1.26
CA TYR A 84 -13.68 8.68 -1.64
C TYR A 84 -13.33 7.81 -0.43
N ALA A 85 -12.43 8.28 0.44
CA ALA A 85 -12.07 7.58 1.67
C ALA A 85 -13.28 7.39 2.60
N ASP A 86 -14.11 8.42 2.78
CA ASP A 86 -15.35 8.37 3.56
C ASP A 86 -16.31 7.30 3.05
N VAL A 87 -16.50 7.22 1.73
CA VAL A 87 -17.32 6.18 1.09
C VAL A 87 -16.77 4.78 1.38
N CYS A 88 -15.45 4.58 1.26
CA CYS A 88 -14.80 3.32 1.58
C CYS A 88 -14.95 2.94 3.06
N PHE A 89 -14.75 3.88 3.98
CA PHE A 89 -14.89 3.63 5.42
C PHE A 89 -16.33 3.26 5.78
N LYS A 90 -17.33 3.93 5.21
CA LYS A 90 -18.74 3.59 5.41
C LYS A 90 -19.09 2.20 4.89
N ALA A 91 -18.57 1.83 3.72
CA ALA A 91 -18.92 0.58 3.06
C ALA A 91 -18.20 -0.65 3.63
N PHE A 92 -16.98 -0.49 4.13
CA PHE A 92 -16.10 -1.61 4.50
C PHE A 92 -15.51 -1.52 5.91
N GLY A 93 -15.68 -0.40 6.62
CA GLY A 93 -15.11 -0.19 7.95
C GLY A 93 -15.65 -1.12 9.03
N ASP A 94 -16.78 -1.80 8.78
CA ASP A 94 -17.29 -2.87 9.64
C ASP A 94 -16.39 -4.12 9.64
N ARG A 95 -15.62 -4.33 8.57
CA ARG A 95 -14.77 -5.49 8.33
C ARG A 95 -13.28 -5.17 8.25
N VAL A 96 -12.92 -3.96 7.83
CA VAL A 96 -11.54 -3.53 7.63
C VAL A 96 -11.09 -2.68 8.81
N LYS A 97 -10.11 -3.20 9.56
CA LYS A 97 -9.53 -2.51 10.72
C LYS A 97 -8.23 -1.77 10.41
N PHE A 98 -7.52 -2.16 9.35
CA PHE A 98 -6.21 -1.61 9.03
C PHE A 98 -6.22 -0.96 7.66
N TRP A 99 -6.07 0.35 7.67
CA TRP A 99 -6.14 1.18 6.47
C TRP A 99 -4.78 1.80 6.15
N THR A 100 -4.43 1.79 4.88
CA THR A 100 -3.34 2.60 4.32
C THR A 100 -3.95 3.58 3.35
N THR A 101 -3.67 4.87 3.52
CA THR A 101 -4.21 5.90 2.61
C THR A 101 -3.58 5.83 1.21
N LEU A 102 -2.27 6.04 1.13
CA LEU A 102 -1.53 6.10 -0.13
C LEU A 102 -0.36 5.10 -0.07
N ASN A 103 -0.17 4.30 -1.12
CA ASN A 103 1.05 3.52 -1.30
C ASN A 103 2.18 4.42 -1.83
N GLU A 104 3.37 4.40 -1.21
CA GLU A 104 4.65 4.87 -1.76
C GLU A 104 4.58 6.20 -2.58
N PRO A 105 4.11 7.30 -1.96
CA PRO A 105 3.92 8.59 -2.61
C PRO A 105 5.20 9.18 -3.20
N ASN A 106 6.34 8.85 -2.59
CA ASN A 106 7.66 9.28 -3.02
C ASN A 106 8.04 8.65 -4.37
N LEU A 107 7.61 7.42 -4.63
CA LEU A 107 7.81 6.77 -5.91
C LEU A 107 6.81 7.30 -6.93
N PHE A 108 5.54 7.46 -6.55
CA PHE A 108 4.54 8.04 -7.43
C PHE A 108 4.96 9.41 -7.95
N THR A 109 5.28 10.34 -7.06
CA THR A 109 5.68 11.71 -7.43
C THR A 109 6.92 11.74 -8.34
N LYS A 110 7.91 10.88 -8.07
CA LYS A 110 9.10 10.74 -8.91
C LYS A 110 8.77 10.16 -10.29
N PHE A 111 8.07 9.04 -10.36
CA PHE A 111 7.83 8.37 -11.64
C PHE A 111 6.74 9.04 -12.47
N ALA A 112 5.75 9.68 -11.85
CA ALA A 112 4.65 10.34 -12.55
C ALA A 112 4.99 11.76 -13.04
N TYR A 113 5.69 12.55 -12.20
CA TYR A 113 5.87 14.00 -12.42
C TYR A 113 7.33 14.46 -12.58
N MET A 114 8.32 13.59 -12.31
CA MET A 114 9.74 13.91 -12.52
C MET A 114 10.31 13.19 -13.73
N LEU A 115 10.16 11.86 -13.79
CA LEU A 115 10.72 10.99 -14.84
C LEU A 115 9.71 10.67 -15.96
N GLY A 116 8.41 10.84 -15.71
CA GLY A 116 7.35 10.51 -16.66
C GLY A 116 7.36 9.04 -17.12
N HIS A 117 7.55 8.12 -16.17
CA HIS A 117 7.39 6.68 -16.39
C HIS A 117 5.99 6.18 -16.04
N TYR A 118 5.31 6.84 -15.10
CA TYR A 118 3.93 6.53 -14.72
C TYR A 118 2.99 7.62 -15.24
N PRO A 119 1.69 7.33 -15.42
CA PRO A 119 0.67 8.35 -15.65
C PRO A 119 0.73 9.45 -14.56
N PRO A 120 0.51 10.74 -14.90
CA PRO A 120 0.11 11.27 -16.23
C PRO A 120 1.29 11.44 -17.21
N LYS A 121 2.47 10.92 -16.90
CA LYS A 121 3.67 10.97 -17.74
C LYS A 121 4.17 12.40 -17.94
N HIS A 122 4.19 13.17 -16.86
CA HIS A 122 4.67 14.54 -16.85
C HIS A 122 6.17 14.58 -16.55
N CYS A 123 6.93 15.28 -17.40
CA CYS A 123 8.34 15.55 -17.16
C CYS A 123 8.88 16.68 -18.04
N SER A 124 10.04 17.22 -17.68
CA SER A 124 10.81 18.19 -18.46
C SER A 124 12.27 17.75 -18.63
N PRO A 125 12.97 18.14 -19.70
CA PRO A 125 14.41 17.92 -19.82
C PRO A 125 15.18 18.49 -18.60
N PRO A 126 16.28 17.85 -18.17
CA PRO A 126 16.92 16.66 -18.74
C PRO A 126 16.33 15.32 -18.22
N PHE A 127 15.30 15.35 -17.37
CA PHE A 127 14.81 14.15 -16.68
C PHE A 127 14.06 13.17 -17.59
N GLY A 128 13.42 13.66 -18.65
CA GLY A 128 12.76 12.83 -19.65
C GLY A 128 12.25 13.64 -20.84
N THR A 129 11.67 12.93 -21.81
CA THR A 129 11.14 13.50 -23.07
C THR A 129 9.61 13.36 -23.12
N CYS A 130 8.92 14.01 -22.19
CA CYS A 130 7.46 14.03 -22.11
C CYS A 130 6.87 15.18 -22.93
N ASN A 131 5.59 15.05 -23.30
CA ASN A 131 4.87 16.07 -24.06
C ASN A 131 4.41 17.26 -23.20
N SER A 132 4.35 17.08 -21.88
CA SER A 132 3.89 18.05 -20.89
C SER A 132 4.57 17.80 -19.55
N GLY A 133 4.48 18.78 -18.66
CA GLY A 133 4.94 18.66 -17.27
C GLY A 133 6.13 19.56 -16.93
N ASN A 134 6.41 19.68 -15.63
CA ASN A 134 7.55 20.40 -15.09
C ASN A 134 8.19 19.63 -13.93
N SER A 135 9.30 18.93 -14.21
CA SER A 135 10.00 18.08 -13.24
C SER A 135 10.62 18.84 -12.06
N HIS A 136 10.76 20.17 -12.16
CA HIS A 136 11.27 21.00 -11.06
C HIS A 136 10.18 21.49 -10.11
N ARG A 137 8.90 21.38 -10.49
CA ARG A 137 7.77 21.94 -9.74
C ARG A 137 6.72 20.89 -9.39
N GLU A 138 6.25 20.15 -10.38
CA GLU A 138 5.10 19.26 -10.24
C GLU A 138 5.30 18.15 -9.20
N PRO A 139 6.48 17.52 -9.04
CA PRO A 139 6.69 16.55 -7.97
C PRO A 139 6.42 17.11 -6.56
N TYR A 140 6.77 18.38 -6.31
CA TYR A 140 6.54 19.02 -5.02
C TYR A 140 5.07 19.39 -4.82
N VAL A 141 4.41 19.85 -5.88
CA VAL A 141 2.96 20.16 -5.85
C VAL A 141 2.17 18.88 -5.60
N ALA A 142 2.46 17.81 -6.35
CA ALA A 142 1.83 16.51 -6.16
C ALA A 142 2.08 15.95 -4.76
N ALA A 143 3.33 16.00 -4.26
CA ALA A 143 3.65 15.57 -2.91
C ALA A 143 2.87 16.37 -1.85
N HIS A 144 2.78 17.69 -1.98
CA HIS A 144 2.02 18.53 -1.06
C HIS A 144 0.54 18.13 -1.04
N ASN A 145 -0.08 17.98 -2.21
CA ASN A 145 -1.48 17.57 -2.30
C ASN A 145 -1.70 16.19 -1.68
N MET A 146 -0.84 15.21 -1.97
CA MET A 146 -0.90 13.87 -1.36
C MET A 146 -0.82 13.92 0.16
N ILE A 147 0.07 14.74 0.74
CA ILE A 147 0.18 14.91 2.20
C ILE A 147 -1.14 15.47 2.76
N MET A 148 -1.71 16.48 2.09
CA MET A 148 -2.95 17.10 2.56
C MET A 148 -4.16 16.16 2.42
N SER A 149 -4.25 15.37 1.35
CA SER A 149 -5.28 14.33 1.16
C SER A 149 -5.16 13.23 2.21
N HIS A 150 -3.93 12.77 2.49
CA HIS A 150 -3.66 11.84 3.59
C HIS A 150 -4.16 12.40 4.94
N ALA A 151 -3.80 13.64 5.26
CA ALA A 151 -4.16 14.26 6.53
C ALA A 151 -5.68 14.40 6.69
N ALA A 152 -6.39 14.79 5.63
CA ALA A 152 -7.85 14.88 5.63
C ALA A 152 -8.51 13.51 5.90
N ALA A 153 -8.13 12.49 5.14
CA ALA A 153 -8.68 11.14 5.31
C ALA A 153 -8.38 10.54 6.68
N VAL A 154 -7.19 10.80 7.24
CA VAL A 154 -6.83 10.37 8.61
C VAL A 154 -7.66 11.11 9.65
N ASP A 155 -7.84 12.42 9.54
CA ASP A 155 -8.66 13.18 10.47
C ASP A 155 -10.10 12.68 10.44
N ASN A 156 -10.67 12.48 9.25
CA ASN A 156 -12.00 11.90 9.07
C ASN A 156 -12.12 10.51 9.72
N TYR A 157 -11.19 9.59 9.42
CA TYR A 157 -11.17 8.25 10.01
C TYR A 157 -11.11 8.29 11.54
N LYS A 158 -10.18 9.05 12.11
CA LYS A 158 -9.98 9.13 13.56
C LYS A 158 -11.18 9.72 14.29
N ARG A 159 -11.89 10.66 13.67
CA ARG A 159 -13.05 11.31 14.26
C ARG A 159 -14.31 10.46 14.18
N ASN A 160 -14.50 9.74 13.07
CA ASN A 160 -15.79 9.18 12.72
C ASN A 160 -15.84 7.64 12.68
N TYR A 161 -14.70 6.97 12.47
CA TYR A 161 -14.66 5.54 12.15
C TYR A 161 -13.69 4.71 13.00
N GLN A 162 -12.75 5.33 13.70
CA GLN A 162 -11.75 4.61 14.49
C GLN A 162 -12.40 3.83 15.65
N VAL A 163 -12.14 2.52 15.68
CA VAL A 163 -12.54 1.61 16.74
C VAL A 163 -11.33 1.00 17.44
N SER A 164 -11.52 0.43 18.64
CA SER A 164 -10.43 -0.19 19.41
C SER A 164 -9.72 -1.27 18.61
N GLY A 165 -8.39 -1.18 18.52
CA GLY A 165 -7.56 -2.14 17.77
C GLY A 165 -7.53 -1.93 16.25
N SER A 166 -8.13 -0.85 15.75
CA SER A 166 -8.03 -0.42 14.35
C SER A 166 -7.04 0.75 14.20
N ASP A 167 -6.45 0.90 13.01
CA ASP A 167 -5.55 2.00 12.72
C ASP A 167 -5.57 2.40 11.24
N ILE A 168 -5.17 3.64 10.98
CA ILE A 168 -4.98 4.20 9.65
C ILE A 168 -3.59 4.83 9.53
N LEU A 169 -2.85 4.44 8.50
CA LEU A 169 -1.46 4.85 8.31
C LEU A 169 -1.14 5.30 6.89
N TRP A 170 0.10 5.74 6.74
CA TRP A 170 0.74 5.97 5.45
C TRP A 170 1.90 4.98 5.27
N ARG A 171 1.93 4.25 4.14
CA ARG A 171 3.06 3.41 3.75
C ARG A 171 4.09 4.21 2.96
N LEU A 172 5.25 4.47 3.57
CA LEU A 172 6.45 4.93 2.87
C LEU A 172 7.30 3.74 2.44
N SER A 173 7.90 3.82 1.26
CA SER A 173 8.96 2.88 0.88
C SER A 173 10.12 3.06 1.86
N GLN A 174 10.53 1.98 2.54
CA GLN A 174 11.72 1.98 3.38
C GLN A 174 12.90 2.42 2.51
N ARG A 175 13.60 3.50 2.89
CA ARG A 175 14.89 3.82 2.28
C ARG A 175 15.80 2.62 2.50
N ASN A 176 16.38 2.11 1.42
CA ASN A 176 17.41 1.07 1.35
C ASN A 176 18.05 0.74 2.71
N ALA A 177 17.81 -0.48 3.21
CA ALA A 177 18.81 -1.18 4.01
C ALA A 177 20.01 -1.53 3.12
#